data_AF-A0A7J8JE16-F1
#
_entry.id   AF-A0A7J8JE16-F1
#
_cell.length_a   1.000
_cell.length_b   1.000
_cell.length_c   1.000
_cell.angle_alpha   90.00
_cell.angle_beta   90.00
_cell.angle_gamma   90.00
#
_symmetry.space_group_name_H-M   'P 1'
#
loop_
_entity.id
_entity.type
_entity.pdbx_description
1 polymer ?
#
loop_
_entity_poly.entity_id
_entity_poly.type
_entity_poly.pdbx_seq_one_letter_code
_entity_poly.pdbx_strand_id
1 'polypeptide(L)'
;MMMPPLGLALWLLLLCPGLMFWKPQVNQNCNNGRYEISVLMMNNSAFQESSSDNLKNAVNMGVEIVRQRLISDGIYVTVNATFIYSEGMIYKSTDCRSSTCEGLDLLKQISYEKRMGCVLMGPSCTYATFQIYLDTDLNYPMISAGSFGLSCDYKETLTRLLSPARKLTYFLVDFWKVDNLPFKTYSWTTAYVFKNGTESEDCFWYLNALEAGVSYFSQELKFKDMLRGEDQFQKILTDQTRKSNVIVVCGKPNIIASLMGDREVSEDIVIILVDLFNVDYFKDNVTAPDYMKNVLVLTLHPENSASNNSLSQNSSLVSIVYRYIYGHYCFLCQG
;
A
#
# COMPACT_ATOMS: atom_id res chain seq x y z
N MET A 1 -19.59 40.67 51.83
CA MET A 1 -19.54 41.20 50.45
C MET A 1 -18.08 41.30 50.04
N MET A 2 -17.63 40.35 49.22
CA MET A 2 -16.30 40.32 48.64
C MET A 2 -16.34 41.05 47.29
N MET A 3 -15.39 41.94 47.04
CA MET A 3 -15.10 42.44 45.70
C MET A 3 -14.48 41.29 44.87
N PRO A 4 -14.84 41.12 43.58
CA PRO A 4 -14.39 39.98 42.79
C PRO A 4 -12.97 40.20 42.21
N PRO A 5 -12.18 39.14 42.05
CA PRO A 5 -10.81 39.21 41.54
C PRO A 5 -10.82 39.17 40.00
N LEU A 6 -11.34 40.21 39.34
CA LEU A 6 -11.28 40.30 37.87
C LEU A 6 -10.01 41.01 37.35
N GLY A 7 -9.32 41.78 38.20
CA GLY A 7 -8.15 42.57 37.79
C GLY A 7 -6.85 41.77 37.65
N LEU A 8 -6.68 40.70 38.43
CA LEU A 8 -5.44 39.90 38.43
C LEU A 8 -5.41 38.81 37.36
N ALA A 9 -6.58 38.36 36.88
CA ALA A 9 -6.67 37.37 35.81
C ALA A 9 -6.38 37.97 34.42
N LEU A 10 -6.68 39.25 34.20
CA LEU A 10 -6.42 39.93 32.92
C LEU A 10 -4.93 40.28 32.70
N TRP A 11 -4.16 40.47 33.77
CA TRP A 11 -2.74 40.81 33.66
C TRP A 11 -1.84 39.61 33.29
N LEU A 12 -2.23 38.39 33.67
CA LEU A 12 -1.52 37.16 33.27
C LEU A 12 -1.73 36.81 31.79
N LEU A 13 -2.81 37.27 31.16
CA LEU A 13 -3.08 37.07 29.73
C LEU A 13 -2.26 38.01 28.83
N LEU A 14 -1.78 39.14 29.36
CA LEU A 14 -1.00 40.14 28.61
C LEU A 14 0.52 39.90 28.67
N LEU A 15 1.00 39.00 29.54
CA LEU A 15 2.43 38.72 29.75
C LEU A 15 2.95 37.46 29.02
N CYS A 16 2.13 36.80 28.20
CA CYS A 16 2.56 35.71 27.32
C CYS A 16 2.33 35.98 25.82
N PRO A 17 2.84 37.09 25.22
CA PRO A 17 2.86 37.19 23.76
C PRO A 17 3.88 36.24 23.09
N GLY A 18 4.65 35.46 23.87
CA GLY A 18 5.73 34.58 23.39
C GLY A 18 5.34 33.12 23.09
N LEU A 19 4.08 32.72 23.27
CA LEU A 19 3.58 31.40 22.85
C LEU A 19 2.68 31.52 21.62
N MET A 20 3.03 32.42 20.68
CA MET A 20 2.77 32.07 19.29
C MET A 20 3.56 30.79 19.04
N PHE A 21 2.87 29.68 18.83
CA PHE A 21 3.44 28.50 18.19
C PHE A 21 4.02 28.97 16.85
N TRP A 22 5.29 29.39 16.86
CA TRP A 22 6.09 29.50 15.66
C TRP A 22 6.18 28.10 15.12
N LYS A 23 5.24 27.76 14.23
CA LYS A 23 5.40 26.62 13.35
C LYS A 23 6.80 26.75 12.77
N PRO A 24 7.68 25.74 12.92
CA PRO A 24 8.96 25.76 12.24
C PRO A 24 8.67 26.04 10.78
N GLN A 25 9.08 27.21 10.28
CA GLN A 25 8.95 27.53 8.86
C GLN A 25 9.92 26.61 8.15
N VAL A 26 9.44 25.43 7.76
CA VAL A 26 10.17 24.58 6.84
C VAL A 26 10.16 25.28 5.50
N ASN A 27 11.34 25.56 4.97
CA ASN A 27 11.46 26.28 3.72
C ASN A 27 11.11 25.34 2.56
N GLN A 28 10.10 25.72 1.77
CA GLN A 28 9.64 24.96 0.63
C GLN A 28 10.42 25.37 -0.62
N ASN A 29 11.07 24.40 -1.27
CA ASN A 29 11.80 24.64 -2.52
C ASN A 29 10.87 24.63 -3.74
N CYS A 30 9.89 25.55 -3.74
CA CYS A 30 8.74 25.58 -4.65
C CYS A 30 8.52 26.95 -5.29
N ASN A 31 9.58 27.72 -5.46
CA ASN A 31 9.49 29.10 -5.87
C ASN A 31 10.31 29.35 -7.13
N ASN A 32 9.94 30.39 -7.87
CA ASN A 32 10.71 30.93 -9.00
C ASN A 32 11.02 29.88 -10.10
N GLY A 33 10.02 29.05 -10.45
CA GLY A 33 10.16 28.04 -11.50
C GLY A 33 11.03 26.84 -11.11
N ARG A 34 11.33 26.66 -9.82
CA ARG A 34 12.03 25.49 -9.29
C ARG A 34 11.10 24.69 -8.37
N TYR A 35 10.93 23.41 -8.69
CA TYR A 35 10.11 22.45 -7.97
C TYR A 35 10.97 21.28 -7.52
N GLU A 36 11.05 21.06 -6.21
CA GLU A 36 11.80 19.95 -5.62
C GLU A 36 10.85 18.87 -5.08
N ILE A 37 11.19 17.61 -5.28
CA ILE A 37 10.51 16.44 -4.71
C ILE A 37 11.40 15.92 -3.57
N SER A 38 10.89 15.83 -2.36
CA SER A 38 11.63 15.22 -1.26
C SER A 38 11.23 13.75 -1.11
N VAL A 39 12.16 12.86 -1.41
CA VAL A 39 11.96 11.41 -1.34
C VAL A 39 12.39 10.91 0.03
N LEU A 40 11.46 10.31 0.74
CA LEU A 40 11.65 9.74 2.07
C LEU A 40 12.11 8.29 1.93
N MET A 41 13.41 8.09 2.11
CA MET A 41 14.11 6.84 1.93
C MET A 41 14.19 6.07 3.25
N MET A 42 13.76 4.81 3.20
CA MET A 42 13.84 3.90 4.34
C MET A 42 14.53 2.61 3.92
N ASN A 43 15.52 2.19 4.70
CA ASN A 43 16.12 0.88 4.53
C ASN A 43 15.17 -0.17 5.13
N ASN A 44 14.45 -0.90 4.27
CA ASN A 44 13.56 -1.95 4.73
C ASN A 44 13.66 -3.22 3.87
N SER A 45 13.43 -4.36 4.49
CA SER A 45 13.52 -5.68 3.85
C SER A 45 12.25 -6.11 3.11
N ALA A 46 11.13 -5.42 3.33
CA ALA A 46 9.84 -5.77 2.74
C ALA A 46 9.80 -5.55 1.22
N PHE A 47 10.62 -4.64 0.70
CA PHE A 47 10.71 -4.32 -0.72
C PHE A 47 12.10 -4.70 -1.26
N GLN A 48 12.27 -5.96 -1.67
CA GLN A 48 13.57 -6.51 -2.10
C GLN A 48 14.16 -5.83 -3.35
N GLU A 49 13.33 -5.30 -4.24
CA GLU A 49 13.77 -4.59 -5.45
C GLU A 49 14.20 -3.14 -5.18
N SER A 50 13.85 -2.59 -4.01
CA SER A 50 14.23 -1.23 -3.60
C SER A 50 15.53 -1.23 -2.81
N SER A 51 16.63 -1.70 -3.41
CA SER A 51 17.91 -1.15 -2.99
C SER A 51 17.82 0.38 -3.10
N SER A 52 18.43 1.10 -2.15
CA SER A 52 18.38 2.57 -2.14
C SER A 52 18.78 3.16 -3.48
N ASP A 53 19.69 2.48 -4.20
CA ASP A 53 20.22 2.89 -5.48
C ASP A 53 19.23 2.64 -6.63
N ASN A 54 18.54 1.50 -6.66
CA ASN A 54 17.51 1.22 -7.65
C ASN A 54 16.36 2.22 -7.56
N LEU A 55 15.89 2.50 -6.33
CA LEU A 55 14.81 3.46 -6.11
C LEU A 55 15.26 4.87 -6.48
N LYS A 56 16.48 5.28 -6.10
CA LYS A 56 17.06 6.56 -6.50
C LYS A 56 17.16 6.71 -8.01
N ASN A 57 17.60 5.65 -8.71
CA ASN A 57 17.67 5.63 -10.17
C ASN A 57 16.28 5.73 -10.81
N ALA A 58 15.28 5.01 -10.28
CA ALA A 58 13.90 5.07 -10.75
C ALA A 58 13.30 6.48 -10.59
N VAL A 59 13.49 7.12 -9.44
CA VAL A 59 13.05 8.50 -9.20
C VAL A 59 13.74 9.47 -10.16
N ASN A 60 15.06 9.38 -10.31
CA ASN A 60 15.81 10.27 -11.19
C ASN A 60 15.37 10.13 -12.65
N MET A 61 15.10 8.89 -13.09
CA MET A 61 14.53 8.64 -14.42
C MET A 61 13.12 9.23 -14.56
N GLY A 62 12.28 9.10 -13.53
CA GLY A 62 10.95 9.72 -13.50
C GLY A 62 11.00 11.25 -13.60
N VAL A 63 11.92 11.88 -12.87
CA VAL A 63 12.16 13.33 -12.93
C VAL A 63 12.60 13.76 -14.33
N GLU A 64 13.47 12.98 -14.98
CA GLU A 64 13.90 13.27 -16.36
C GLU A 64 12.74 13.18 -17.35
N ILE A 65 11.91 12.14 -17.26
CA ILE A 65 10.71 12.00 -18.09
C ILE A 65 9.78 13.21 -17.91
N VAL A 66 9.55 13.65 -16.66
CA VAL A 66 8.72 14.82 -16.37
C VAL A 66 9.33 16.09 -16.97
N ARG A 67 10.64 16.30 -16.82
CA ARG A 67 11.35 17.42 -17.45
C ARG A 67 11.15 17.47 -18.96
N GLN A 68 11.35 16.34 -19.64
CA GLN A 68 11.22 16.27 -21.09
C GLN A 68 9.80 16.61 -21.55
N ARG A 69 8.77 16.12 -20.83
CA ARG A 69 7.36 16.46 -21.11
C ARG A 69 7.05 17.94 -20.89
N LEU A 70 7.55 18.52 -19.80
CA LEU A 70 7.34 19.95 -19.55
C LEU A 70 8.00 20.81 -20.63
N ILE A 71 9.21 20.45 -21.08
CA ILE A 71 9.89 21.14 -22.17
C ILE A 71 9.12 21.00 -23.49
N SER A 72 8.60 19.80 -23.82
CA SER A 72 7.80 19.60 -25.03
C SER A 72 6.52 20.42 -25.05
N ASP A 73 5.97 20.71 -23.86
CA ASP A 73 4.76 21.51 -23.69
C ASP A 73 5.06 23.03 -23.56
N GLY A 74 6.33 23.44 -23.75
CA GLY A 74 6.76 24.84 -23.67
C GLY A 74 6.84 25.40 -22.24
N ILE A 75 6.88 24.53 -21.23
CA ILE A 75 6.96 24.89 -19.81
C ILE A 75 8.42 24.77 -19.33
N TYR A 76 9.09 25.91 -19.18
CA TYR A 76 10.50 25.97 -18.79
C TYR A 76 10.67 26.11 -17.27
N VAL A 77 10.64 24.98 -16.57
CA VAL A 77 10.82 24.90 -15.12
C VAL A 77 11.89 23.87 -14.73
N THR A 78 12.46 24.02 -13.55
CA THR A 78 13.46 23.09 -12.99
C THR A 78 12.77 22.13 -12.02
N VAL A 79 12.69 20.85 -12.36
CA VAL A 79 12.19 19.80 -11.45
C VAL A 79 13.35 18.96 -10.93
N ASN A 80 13.56 18.88 -9.62
CA ASN A 80 14.62 18.07 -9.01
C ASN A 80 14.07 17.13 -7.92
N ALA A 81 14.84 16.11 -7.56
CA ALA A 81 14.59 15.28 -6.38
C ALA A 81 15.72 15.39 -5.36
N THR A 82 15.38 15.43 -4.08
CA THR A 82 16.28 15.28 -2.94
C THR A 82 15.89 14.03 -2.14
N PHE A 83 16.84 13.43 -1.45
CA PHE A 83 16.64 12.15 -0.77
C PHE A 83 16.95 12.33 0.71
N ILE A 84 15.96 12.07 1.56
CA ILE A 84 16.04 12.15 3.03
C ILE A 84 16.05 10.72 3.55
N TYR A 85 17.03 10.38 4.38
CA TYR A 85 17.25 9.02 4.84
C TYR A 85 16.95 8.91 6.34
N SER A 86 16.34 7.80 6.76
CA SER A 86 16.31 7.44 8.18
C SER A 86 17.68 6.92 8.63
N GLU A 87 18.26 7.52 9.67
CA GLU A 87 19.43 7.01 10.36
C GLU A 87 19.03 5.77 11.17
N GLY A 88 19.20 4.58 10.58
CA GLY A 88 18.81 3.28 11.16
C GLY A 88 19.59 2.85 12.42
N MET A 89 20.14 3.79 13.18
CA MET A 89 21.10 3.58 14.27
C MET A 89 20.50 2.94 15.54
N ILE A 90 19.17 2.85 15.67
CA ILE A 90 18.51 2.41 16.91
C ILE A 90 17.75 1.08 16.73
N TYR A 91 17.56 0.57 15.50
CA TYR A 91 16.51 -0.42 15.23
C TYR A 91 17.07 -1.82 14.89
N LYS A 92 16.62 -2.83 15.64
CA LYS A 92 17.00 -4.25 15.45
C LYS A 92 16.29 -4.93 14.27
N SER A 93 15.22 -4.33 13.76
CA SER A 93 14.38 -4.86 12.69
C SER A 93 14.29 -3.82 11.58
N THR A 94 14.49 -4.25 10.33
CA THR A 94 14.31 -3.44 9.12
C THR A 94 13.01 -3.78 8.40
N ASP A 95 12.04 -4.41 9.07
CA ASP A 95 10.74 -4.74 8.49
C ASP A 95 9.74 -3.58 8.61
N CYS A 96 8.83 -3.45 7.63
CA CYS A 96 7.77 -2.45 7.64
C CYS A 96 6.86 -2.58 8.86
N ARG A 97 6.77 -3.75 9.50
CA ARG A 97 5.96 -3.98 10.70
C ARG A 97 6.45 -3.22 11.94
N SER A 98 7.70 -2.80 11.95
CA SER A 98 8.28 -1.97 13.03
C SER A 98 8.58 -0.53 12.60
N SER A 99 8.06 -0.10 11.44
CA SER A 99 8.50 1.12 10.75
C SER A 99 8.05 2.47 11.36
N THR A 100 7.37 2.47 12.50
CA THR A 100 6.89 3.69 13.17
C THR A 100 8.05 4.62 13.54
N CYS A 101 9.14 4.06 14.07
CA CYS A 101 10.26 4.84 14.56
C CYS A 101 11.07 5.45 13.41
N GLU A 102 11.21 4.74 12.31
CA GLU A 102 11.83 5.21 11.08
C GLU A 102 11.01 6.35 10.46
N GLY A 103 9.67 6.28 10.54
CA GLY A 103 8.79 7.41 10.21
C GLY A 103 9.09 8.64 11.08
N LEU A 104 9.19 8.48 12.40
CA LEU A 104 9.59 9.58 13.31
C LEU A 104 11.00 10.11 13.02
N ASP A 105 11.91 9.25 12.60
CA ASP A 105 13.28 9.64 12.30
C ASP A 105 13.36 10.50 11.04
N LEU A 106 12.60 10.16 10.00
CA LEU A 106 12.42 11.01 8.82
C LEU A 106 11.85 12.38 9.18
N LEU A 107 10.86 12.44 10.08
CA LEU A 107 10.32 13.70 10.60
C LEU A 107 11.38 14.54 11.32
N LYS A 108 12.21 13.90 12.14
CA LYS A 108 13.33 14.57 12.82
C LYS A 108 14.33 15.13 11.83
N GLN A 109 14.70 14.38 10.79
CA GLN A 109 15.60 14.85 9.74
C GLN A 109 15.02 16.06 9.00
N ILE A 110 13.75 16.00 8.61
CA ILE A 110 13.03 17.13 8.00
C ILE A 110 13.07 18.38 8.92
N SER A 111 12.78 18.18 10.20
CA SER A 111 12.76 19.25 11.20
C SER A 111 14.16 19.85 11.43
N TYR A 112 15.19 19.01 11.43
CA TYR A 112 16.59 19.41 11.59
C TYR A 112 17.10 20.19 10.37
N GLU A 113 16.88 19.68 9.16
CA GLU A 113 17.31 20.33 7.92
C GLU A 113 16.52 21.61 7.60
N LYS A 114 15.30 21.74 8.16
CA LYS A 114 14.36 22.84 7.89
C LYS A 114 14.11 23.08 6.40
N ARG A 115 14.23 22.03 5.59
CA ARG A 115 14.12 22.06 4.14
C ARG A 115 13.21 20.93 3.68
N MET A 116 12.23 21.25 2.85
CA MET A 116 11.41 20.27 2.14
C MET A 116 11.14 20.71 0.71
N GLY A 117 10.93 19.71 -0.15
CA GLY A 117 10.35 19.91 -1.46
C GLY A 117 8.87 20.26 -1.41
N CYS A 118 8.28 20.40 -2.58
CA CYS A 118 6.87 20.73 -2.79
C CYS A 118 5.94 19.57 -2.50
N VAL A 119 6.49 18.37 -2.64
CA VAL A 119 5.79 17.11 -2.46
C VAL A 119 6.73 16.13 -1.80
N LEU A 120 6.19 15.36 -0.87
CA LEU A 120 6.87 14.25 -0.24
C LEU A 120 6.59 12.98 -1.04
N MET A 121 7.62 12.18 -1.31
CA MET A 121 7.47 10.88 -1.95
C MET A 121 7.92 9.78 -1.00
N GLY A 122 7.05 8.81 -0.74
CA GLY A 122 7.26 7.78 0.27
C GLY A 122 7.00 8.29 1.70
N PRO A 123 7.11 7.41 2.70
CA PRO A 123 7.53 6.02 2.60
C PRO A 123 6.49 5.07 1.99
N SER A 124 6.90 3.84 1.72
CA SER A 124 5.99 2.77 1.26
C SER A 124 5.42 1.93 2.40
N CYS A 125 6.12 1.85 3.55
CA CYS A 125 5.61 1.14 4.72
C CYS A 125 4.43 1.88 5.35
N THR A 126 3.35 1.17 5.67
CA THR A 126 2.12 1.80 6.19
C THR A 126 2.30 2.46 7.54
N TYR A 127 3.01 1.83 8.49
CA TYR A 127 3.20 2.41 9.82
C TYR A 127 4.03 3.70 9.78
N ALA A 128 5.12 3.72 9.00
CA ALA A 128 5.91 4.93 8.79
C ALA A 128 5.08 6.07 8.19
N THR A 129 4.33 5.81 7.11
CA THR A 129 3.45 6.80 6.49
C THR A 129 2.39 7.32 7.46
N PHE A 130 1.76 6.41 8.20
CA PHE A 130 0.74 6.79 9.18
C PHE A 130 1.34 7.70 10.26
N GLN A 131 2.55 7.40 10.72
CA GLN A 131 3.25 8.21 11.72
C GLN A 131 3.61 9.59 11.20
N ILE A 132 4.03 9.71 9.93
CA ILE A 132 4.27 11.00 9.28
C ILE A 132 2.98 11.83 9.20
N TYR A 133 1.85 11.19 8.90
CA TYR A 133 0.56 11.88 8.82
C TYR A 133 -0.02 12.29 10.20
N LEU A 134 0.24 11.49 11.24
CA LEU A 134 -0.21 11.82 12.60
C LEU A 134 0.42 13.08 13.15
N ASP A 135 1.62 13.43 12.69
CA ASP A 135 2.26 14.70 13.06
C ASP A 135 1.58 15.86 12.31
N THR A 136 0.61 16.48 12.99
CA THR A 136 -0.39 17.42 12.44
C THR A 136 0.17 18.69 11.79
N ASP A 137 1.48 18.90 11.84
CA ASP A 137 2.14 20.06 11.26
C ASP A 137 2.58 19.86 9.79
N LEU A 138 2.48 18.65 9.25
CA LEU A 138 2.84 18.33 7.86
C LEU A 138 1.63 18.32 6.93
N ASN A 139 1.10 19.51 6.60
CA ASN A 139 0.10 19.66 5.54
C ASN A 139 0.74 19.70 4.14
N TYR A 140 1.55 18.69 3.81
CA TYR A 140 2.24 18.59 2.53
C TYR A 140 1.59 17.53 1.65
N PRO A 141 1.49 17.75 0.33
CA PRO A 141 1.08 16.68 -0.57
C PRO A 141 2.12 15.57 -0.51
N MET A 142 1.65 14.34 -0.39
CA MET A 142 2.47 13.14 -0.26
C MET A 142 2.03 12.10 -1.28
N ILE A 143 3.00 11.47 -1.93
CA ILE A 143 2.78 10.38 -2.89
C ILE A 143 3.47 9.14 -2.35
N SER A 144 2.74 8.05 -2.11
CA SER A 144 3.30 6.78 -1.63
C SER A 144 3.07 5.67 -2.64
N ALA A 145 4.12 4.91 -2.94
CA ALA A 145 4.03 3.66 -3.71
C ALA A 145 3.69 2.46 -2.80
N GLY A 146 3.00 2.68 -1.68
CA GLY A 146 2.59 1.66 -0.73
C GLY A 146 1.50 2.20 0.18
N SER A 147 1.70 2.11 1.50
CA SER A 147 0.74 2.60 2.50
C SER A 147 -0.64 1.95 2.34
N PHE A 148 -0.63 0.62 2.22
CA PHE A 148 -1.79 -0.19 1.85
C PHE A 148 -2.89 -0.22 2.92
N GLY A 149 -2.53 -0.02 4.19
CA GLY A 149 -3.45 -0.16 5.32
C GLY A 149 -4.57 0.88 5.34
N LEU A 150 -5.67 0.50 6.00
CA LEU A 150 -6.87 1.34 6.16
C LEU A 150 -6.61 2.62 6.96
N SER A 151 -5.58 2.65 7.81
CA SER A 151 -5.18 3.83 8.59
C SER A 151 -4.76 5.02 7.73
N CYS A 152 -4.34 4.76 6.49
CA CYS A 152 -3.94 5.76 5.51
C CYS A 152 -5.07 6.12 4.53
N ASP A 153 -6.30 5.66 4.78
CA ASP A 153 -7.46 6.06 3.98
C ASP A 153 -7.96 7.46 4.35
N TYR A 154 -8.61 8.12 3.38
CA TYR A 154 -9.26 9.43 3.55
C TYR A 154 -8.32 10.54 4.03
N LYS A 155 -7.03 10.42 3.70
CA LYS A 155 -6.02 11.43 3.94
C LYS A 155 -5.95 12.35 2.73
N GLU A 156 -6.45 13.58 2.86
CA GLU A 156 -6.65 14.51 1.73
C GLU A 156 -5.37 14.79 0.94
N THR A 157 -4.23 14.86 1.63
CA THR A 157 -2.94 15.15 1.03
C THR A 157 -2.15 13.92 0.62
N LEU A 158 -2.65 12.69 0.84
CA LEU A 158 -1.94 11.45 0.52
C LEU A 158 -2.52 10.78 -0.73
N THR A 159 -1.72 10.75 -1.78
CA THR A 159 -1.97 9.96 -2.99
C THR A 159 -1.22 8.63 -2.90
N ARG A 160 -1.91 7.51 -3.10
CA ARG A 160 -1.29 6.18 -3.17
C ARG A 160 -1.27 5.70 -4.60
N LEU A 161 -0.09 5.29 -5.07
CA LEU A 161 0.09 4.78 -6.43
C LEU A 161 -0.35 3.32 -6.56
N LEU A 162 -0.07 2.50 -5.54
CA LEU A 162 -0.49 1.10 -5.52
C LEU A 162 -1.87 0.95 -4.91
N SER A 163 -2.60 -0.09 -5.34
CA SER A 163 -3.96 -0.38 -4.87
C SER A 163 -4.01 -0.59 -3.36
N PRO A 164 -4.72 0.26 -2.60
CA PRO A 164 -4.82 0.09 -1.15
C PRO A 164 -5.79 -1.02 -0.77
N ALA A 165 -5.68 -1.51 0.47
CA ALA A 165 -6.50 -2.60 0.97
C ALA A 165 -8.00 -2.32 0.91
N ARG A 166 -8.42 -1.04 1.02
CA ARG A 166 -9.81 -0.63 0.84
C ARG A 166 -10.36 -0.98 -0.54
N LYS A 167 -9.58 -0.84 -1.61
CA LYS A 167 -10.08 -1.18 -2.96
C LYS A 167 -10.33 -2.69 -3.08
N LEU A 168 -9.47 -3.51 -2.47
CA LEU A 168 -9.63 -4.96 -2.43
C LEU A 168 -10.93 -5.36 -1.69
N THR A 169 -11.22 -4.75 -0.54
CA THR A 169 -12.44 -5.09 0.22
C THR A 169 -13.71 -4.78 -0.58
N TYR A 170 -13.74 -3.64 -1.28
CA TYR A 170 -14.87 -3.28 -2.14
C TYR A 170 -15.01 -4.24 -3.32
N PHE A 171 -13.91 -4.52 -4.02
CA PHE A 171 -13.93 -5.45 -5.13
C PHE A 171 -14.45 -6.83 -4.71
N LEU A 172 -13.98 -7.38 -3.58
CA LEU A 172 -14.43 -8.69 -3.10
C LEU A 172 -15.91 -8.68 -2.72
N VAL A 173 -16.42 -7.63 -2.08
CA VAL A 173 -17.86 -7.53 -1.76
C VAL A 173 -18.69 -7.48 -3.03
N ASP A 174 -18.30 -6.65 -3.99
CA ASP A 174 -19.03 -6.51 -5.26
C ASP A 174 -19.00 -7.83 -6.02
N PHE A 175 -17.86 -8.51 -6.08
CA PHE A 175 -17.74 -9.84 -6.66
C PHE A 175 -18.56 -10.90 -5.92
N TRP A 176 -18.66 -10.84 -4.57
CA TRP A 176 -19.50 -11.73 -3.78
C TRP A 176 -20.97 -11.61 -4.18
N LYS A 177 -21.43 -10.40 -4.50
CA LYS A 177 -22.82 -10.10 -4.90
C LYS A 177 -23.17 -10.61 -6.31
N VAL A 178 -22.19 -10.71 -7.22
CA VAL A 178 -22.40 -11.18 -8.60
C VAL A 178 -22.77 -12.67 -8.64
N ASP A 179 -23.87 -13.04 -9.29
CA ASP A 179 -24.37 -14.43 -9.36
C ASP A 179 -24.65 -14.92 -10.78
N ASN A 180 -24.20 -14.17 -11.78
CA ASN A 180 -24.46 -14.42 -13.20
C ASN A 180 -23.20 -14.82 -13.98
N LEU A 181 -22.16 -15.33 -13.31
CA LEU A 181 -20.93 -15.79 -13.95
C LEU A 181 -20.99 -17.30 -14.23
N PRO A 182 -20.33 -17.79 -15.31
CA PRO A 182 -20.35 -19.22 -15.66
C PRO A 182 -19.89 -20.17 -14.53
N PHE A 183 -19.00 -19.70 -13.66
CA PHE A 183 -18.42 -20.46 -12.55
C PHE A 183 -18.94 -20.02 -11.17
N LYS A 184 -19.82 -19.01 -11.12
CA LYS A 184 -20.39 -18.47 -9.88
C LYS A 184 -21.85 -18.09 -10.13
N THR A 185 -22.73 -19.06 -9.88
CA THR A 185 -24.18 -18.99 -10.17
C THR A 185 -25.02 -18.52 -8.98
N TYR A 186 -24.39 -18.16 -7.87
CA TYR A 186 -25.05 -17.66 -6.68
C TYR A 186 -24.18 -16.63 -5.95
N SER A 187 -24.83 -15.72 -5.22
CA SER A 187 -24.13 -14.75 -4.38
C SER A 187 -23.45 -15.46 -3.21
N TRP A 188 -22.24 -15.05 -2.88
CA TRP A 188 -21.54 -15.55 -1.69
C TRP A 188 -21.77 -14.57 -0.54
N THR A 189 -21.86 -15.09 0.68
CA THR A 189 -22.05 -14.27 1.90
C THR A 189 -21.17 -14.73 3.06
N THR A 190 -20.32 -15.72 2.82
CA THR A 190 -19.46 -16.34 3.84
C THR A 190 -18.03 -16.44 3.31
N ALA A 191 -17.03 -16.41 4.18
CA ALA A 191 -15.64 -16.66 3.79
C ALA A 191 -14.81 -17.18 4.98
N TYR A 192 -13.75 -17.91 4.67
CA TYR A 192 -12.59 -18.05 5.53
C TYR A 192 -11.45 -17.18 4.99
N VAL A 193 -10.59 -16.65 5.87
CA VAL A 193 -9.42 -15.86 5.47
C VAL A 193 -8.17 -16.42 6.15
N PHE A 194 -7.19 -16.85 5.36
CA PHE A 194 -5.93 -17.37 5.88
C PHE A 194 -4.93 -16.25 6.13
N LYS A 195 -4.33 -16.22 7.32
CA LYS A 195 -3.31 -15.24 7.72
C LYS A 195 -2.44 -15.80 8.84
N ASN A 196 -1.17 -16.07 8.56
CA ASN A 196 -0.21 -16.71 9.47
C ASN A 196 0.90 -15.77 9.96
N GLY A 197 0.92 -14.51 9.51
CA GLY A 197 1.92 -13.54 9.93
C GLY A 197 3.25 -13.63 9.19
N THR A 198 3.37 -14.37 8.09
CA THR A 198 4.60 -14.38 7.25
C THR A 198 4.44 -13.64 5.94
N GLU A 199 3.36 -12.86 5.80
CA GLU A 199 2.99 -12.20 4.56
C GLU A 199 3.87 -10.98 4.26
N SER A 200 4.02 -10.66 2.98
CA SER A 200 4.58 -9.39 2.49
C SER A 200 3.77 -8.20 3.00
N GLU A 201 4.35 -7.00 2.94
CA GLU A 201 3.73 -5.76 3.45
C GLU A 201 2.33 -5.53 2.85
N ASP A 202 2.16 -5.69 1.54
CA ASP A 202 0.87 -5.55 0.86
C ASP A 202 -0.15 -6.60 1.33
N CYS A 203 0.22 -7.88 1.31
CA CYS A 203 -0.66 -8.96 1.74
C CYS A 203 -1.05 -8.86 3.23
N PHE A 204 -0.12 -8.46 4.09
CA PHE A 204 -0.39 -8.21 5.49
C PHE A 204 -1.53 -7.19 5.65
N TRP A 205 -1.49 -6.08 4.92
CA TRP A 205 -2.52 -5.04 4.99
C TRP A 205 -3.83 -5.43 4.30
N TYR A 206 -3.77 -6.18 3.20
CA TYR A 206 -4.96 -6.75 2.55
C TYR A 206 -5.72 -7.67 3.50
N LEU A 207 -5.04 -8.64 4.11
CA LEU A 207 -5.65 -9.58 5.04
C LEU A 207 -6.10 -8.87 6.34
N ASN A 208 -5.36 -7.87 6.82
CA ASN A 208 -5.82 -7.01 7.93
C ASN A 208 -7.13 -6.29 7.60
N ALA A 209 -7.29 -5.79 6.38
CA ALA A 209 -8.53 -5.14 5.97
C ALA A 209 -9.69 -6.15 5.89
N LEU A 210 -9.45 -7.38 5.46
CA LEU A 210 -10.47 -8.44 5.51
C LEU A 210 -10.79 -8.87 6.95
N GLU A 211 -9.81 -8.82 7.85
CA GLU A 211 -9.95 -9.14 9.27
C GLU A 211 -10.71 -8.06 10.06
N ALA A 212 -10.45 -6.78 9.77
CA ALA A 212 -10.97 -5.65 10.53
C ALA A 212 -12.51 -5.60 10.51
N GLY A 213 -13.14 -5.60 11.69
CA GLY A 213 -14.62 -5.55 11.81
C GLY A 213 -15.25 -4.28 11.25
N VAL A 214 -14.49 -3.20 11.13
CA VAL A 214 -14.93 -1.92 10.53
C VAL A 214 -14.82 -1.88 9.01
N SER A 215 -14.23 -2.90 8.37
CA SER A 215 -14.12 -2.91 6.91
C SER A 215 -15.44 -3.27 6.26
N TYR A 216 -15.67 -2.75 5.05
CA TYR A 216 -16.86 -3.05 4.25
C TYR A 216 -17.02 -4.56 4.03
N PHE A 217 -15.92 -5.29 3.82
CA PHE A 217 -15.95 -6.75 3.71
C PHE A 217 -16.54 -7.43 4.96
N SER A 218 -16.06 -7.06 6.15
CA SER A 218 -16.58 -7.64 7.40
C SER A 218 -18.03 -7.26 7.70
N GLN A 219 -18.47 -6.08 7.26
CA GLN A 219 -19.83 -5.59 7.49
C GLN A 219 -20.87 -6.29 6.61
N GLU A 220 -20.48 -6.69 5.39
CA GLU A 220 -21.39 -7.27 4.40
C GLU A 220 -21.47 -8.80 4.47
N LEU A 221 -20.44 -9.46 4.98
CA LEU A 221 -20.44 -10.93 5.11
C LEU A 221 -21.29 -11.37 6.31
N LYS A 222 -22.13 -12.39 6.10
CA LYS A 222 -22.90 -13.08 7.16
C LYS A 222 -22.00 -13.93 8.06
N PHE A 223 -20.91 -14.46 7.51
CA PHE A 223 -19.92 -15.23 8.25
C PHE A 223 -18.53 -14.96 7.73
N LYS A 224 -17.58 -14.75 8.64
CA LYS A 224 -16.16 -14.67 8.36
C LYS A 224 -15.37 -15.24 9.52
N ASP A 225 -14.38 -16.06 9.24
CA ASP A 225 -13.45 -16.55 10.26
C ASP A 225 -12.00 -16.55 9.76
N MET A 226 -11.07 -16.38 10.68
CA MET A 226 -9.64 -16.26 10.38
C MET A 226 -8.91 -17.58 10.66
N LEU A 227 -8.27 -18.13 9.65
CA LEU A 227 -7.43 -19.32 9.75
C LEU A 227 -5.99 -18.87 9.99
N ARG A 228 -5.44 -19.17 11.17
CA ARG A 228 -4.12 -18.67 11.62
C ARG A 228 -2.99 -19.67 11.42
N GLY A 229 -3.32 -20.94 11.35
CA GLY A 229 -2.38 -22.04 11.19
C GLY A 229 -2.67 -22.85 9.94
N GLU A 230 -1.62 -23.47 9.40
CA GLU A 230 -1.73 -24.40 8.28
C GLU A 230 -2.63 -25.59 8.64
N ASP A 231 -2.58 -26.03 9.91
CA ASP A 231 -3.44 -27.08 10.45
C ASP A 231 -4.93 -26.70 10.39
N GLN A 232 -5.27 -25.44 10.72
CA GLN A 232 -6.63 -24.93 10.60
C GLN A 232 -7.07 -24.85 9.14
N PHE A 233 -6.19 -24.37 8.25
CA PHE A 233 -6.45 -24.33 6.81
C PHE A 233 -6.75 -25.74 6.28
N GLN A 234 -5.85 -26.68 6.54
CA GLN A 234 -5.97 -28.07 6.10
C GLN A 234 -7.18 -28.79 6.68
N LYS A 235 -7.59 -28.43 7.90
CA LYS A 235 -8.82 -28.97 8.51
C LYS A 235 -10.06 -28.49 7.73
N ILE A 236 -10.12 -27.23 7.33
CA ILE A 236 -11.26 -26.70 6.55
C ILE A 236 -11.39 -27.38 5.19
N LEU A 237 -10.27 -27.77 4.56
CA LEU A 237 -10.29 -28.44 3.24
C LEU A 237 -11.07 -29.76 3.24
N THR A 238 -11.14 -30.46 4.38
CA THR A 238 -11.79 -31.78 4.49
C THR A 238 -13.04 -31.77 5.38
N ASP A 239 -13.34 -30.66 6.05
CA ASP A 239 -14.46 -30.53 6.98
C ASP A 239 -15.80 -30.41 6.22
N GLN A 240 -16.64 -31.45 6.31
CA GLN A 240 -17.98 -31.51 5.72
C GLN A 240 -19.00 -30.60 6.43
N THR A 241 -18.64 -30.05 7.60
CA THR A 241 -19.48 -29.15 8.41
C THR A 241 -19.00 -27.70 8.37
N ARG A 242 -18.07 -27.37 7.47
CA ARG A 242 -17.56 -26.02 7.23
C ARG A 242 -18.70 -25.04 6.95
N LYS A 243 -18.53 -23.79 7.39
CA LYS A 243 -19.53 -22.72 7.25
C LYS A 243 -19.41 -21.94 5.94
N SER A 244 -18.34 -22.16 5.20
CA SER A 244 -18.05 -21.50 3.94
C SER A 244 -17.23 -22.43 3.04
N ASN A 245 -17.48 -22.35 1.74
CA ASN A 245 -16.67 -23.02 0.73
C ASN A 245 -15.60 -22.11 0.12
N VAL A 246 -15.64 -20.82 0.45
CA VAL A 246 -14.69 -19.84 -0.08
C VAL A 246 -13.61 -19.54 0.94
N ILE A 247 -12.35 -19.65 0.52
CA ILE A 247 -11.17 -19.37 1.33
C ILE A 247 -10.32 -18.32 0.62
N VAL A 248 -10.04 -17.20 1.29
CA VAL A 248 -9.18 -16.14 0.76
C VAL A 248 -7.78 -16.28 1.33
N VAL A 249 -6.79 -16.31 0.45
CA VAL A 249 -5.35 -16.38 0.73
C VAL A 249 -4.67 -15.22 0.01
N CYS A 250 -3.56 -14.70 0.53
CA CYS A 250 -2.76 -13.69 -0.16
C CYS A 250 -1.30 -14.12 -0.24
N GLY A 251 -0.70 -13.99 -1.41
CA GLY A 251 0.71 -14.35 -1.64
C GLY A 251 0.96 -14.81 -3.07
N LYS A 252 2.10 -15.46 -3.28
CA LYS A 252 2.47 -16.07 -4.57
C LYS A 252 1.89 -17.49 -4.70
N PRO A 253 1.77 -18.06 -5.91
CA PRO A 253 1.20 -19.40 -6.13
C PRO A 253 1.78 -20.52 -5.25
N ASN A 254 3.08 -20.44 -4.92
CA ASN A 254 3.75 -21.43 -4.08
C ASN A 254 3.16 -21.55 -2.66
N ILE A 255 2.47 -20.52 -2.15
CA ILE A 255 1.78 -20.60 -0.86
C ILE A 255 0.66 -21.65 -0.90
N ILE A 256 0.01 -21.81 -2.06
CA ILE A 256 -1.05 -22.79 -2.25
C ILE A 256 -0.46 -24.20 -2.17
N ALA A 257 0.65 -24.44 -2.86
CA ALA A 257 1.37 -25.70 -2.81
C ALA A 257 1.77 -26.06 -1.37
N SER A 258 2.30 -25.11 -0.59
CA SER A 258 2.68 -25.36 0.80
C SER A 258 1.48 -25.64 1.71
N LEU A 259 0.36 -24.95 1.51
CA LEU A 259 -0.82 -25.10 2.35
C LEU A 259 -1.60 -26.39 2.07
N MET A 260 -1.74 -26.74 0.79
CA MET A 260 -2.45 -27.95 0.37
C MET A 260 -1.62 -29.22 0.63
N GLY A 261 -0.31 -29.17 0.38
CA GLY A 261 0.53 -30.37 0.35
C GLY A 261 0.00 -31.38 -0.67
N ASP A 262 -0.02 -32.67 -0.29
CA ASP A 262 -0.51 -33.77 -1.14
C ASP A 262 -2.03 -34.04 -0.99
N ARG A 263 -2.79 -33.12 -0.38
CA ARG A 263 -4.20 -33.35 -0.04
C ARG A 263 -5.12 -33.01 -1.20
N GLU A 264 -6.10 -33.87 -1.44
CA GLU A 264 -7.22 -33.55 -2.33
C GLU A 264 -8.12 -32.50 -1.69
N VAL A 265 -8.44 -31.48 -2.49
CA VAL A 265 -9.36 -30.40 -2.13
C VAL A 265 -10.75 -30.77 -2.62
N SER A 266 -11.75 -30.68 -1.75
CA SER A 266 -13.16 -30.89 -2.11
C SER A 266 -13.53 -30.02 -3.32
N GLU A 267 -14.17 -30.59 -4.34
CA GLU A 267 -14.44 -29.91 -5.62
C GLU A 267 -15.31 -28.66 -5.49
N ASP A 268 -16.06 -28.54 -4.40
CA ASP A 268 -16.92 -27.41 -4.09
C ASP A 268 -16.22 -26.28 -3.33
N ILE A 269 -14.94 -26.45 -2.97
CA ILE A 269 -14.11 -25.40 -2.36
C ILE A 269 -13.52 -24.50 -3.44
N VAL A 270 -13.65 -23.20 -3.24
CA VAL A 270 -13.02 -22.17 -4.07
C VAL A 270 -11.98 -21.44 -3.25
N ILE A 271 -10.73 -21.48 -3.69
CA ILE A 271 -9.67 -20.69 -3.08
C ILE A 271 -9.42 -19.45 -3.91
N ILE A 272 -9.50 -18.28 -3.29
CA ILE A 272 -9.11 -17.02 -3.90
C ILE A 272 -7.69 -16.69 -3.48
N LEU A 273 -6.77 -16.69 -4.45
CA LEU A 273 -5.40 -16.23 -4.25
C LEU A 273 -5.31 -14.75 -4.65
N VAL A 274 -5.14 -13.87 -3.67
CA VAL A 274 -4.85 -12.45 -3.88
C VAL A 274 -3.35 -12.30 -4.18
N ASP A 275 -3.04 -12.00 -5.44
CA ASP A 275 -1.68 -11.75 -5.93
C ASP A 275 -1.71 -10.58 -6.93
N LEU A 276 -1.90 -9.37 -6.38
CA LEU A 276 -2.28 -8.20 -7.17
C LEU A 276 -1.23 -7.71 -8.16
N PHE A 277 0.05 -7.97 -7.87
CA PHE A 277 1.15 -7.29 -8.55
C PHE A 277 2.04 -8.23 -9.35
N ASN A 278 1.70 -9.51 -9.41
CA ASN A 278 2.45 -10.50 -10.15
C ASN A 278 2.08 -10.50 -11.64
N VAL A 279 3.04 -10.12 -12.47
CA VAL A 279 2.88 -9.99 -13.92
C VAL A 279 3.08 -11.31 -14.66
N ASP A 280 3.56 -12.35 -13.98
CA ASP A 280 3.91 -13.62 -14.60
C ASP A 280 2.67 -14.33 -15.17
N TYR A 281 1.49 -14.08 -14.62
CA TYR A 281 0.23 -14.63 -15.12
C TYR A 281 -0.11 -14.23 -16.56
N PHE A 282 0.49 -13.15 -17.07
CA PHE A 282 0.22 -12.59 -18.39
C PHE A 282 1.35 -12.83 -19.40
N LYS A 283 2.38 -13.60 -19.02
CA LYS A 283 3.45 -13.97 -19.93
C LYS A 283 2.99 -15.09 -20.87
N ASP A 284 3.44 -15.04 -22.11
CA ASP A 284 3.22 -16.11 -23.07
C ASP A 284 3.83 -17.44 -22.56
N ASN A 285 3.17 -18.56 -22.85
CA ASN A 285 3.59 -19.92 -22.50
C ASN A 285 3.71 -20.24 -20.99
N VAL A 286 2.99 -19.52 -20.13
CA VAL A 286 2.86 -19.89 -18.71
C VAL A 286 1.71 -20.87 -18.54
N THR A 287 2.04 -22.11 -18.14
CA THR A 287 1.07 -23.12 -17.75
C THR A 287 0.89 -23.11 -16.25
N ALA A 288 -0.36 -23.21 -15.80
CA ALA A 288 -0.68 -23.33 -14.39
C ALA A 288 -0.20 -24.68 -13.84
N PRO A 289 0.42 -24.71 -12.66
CA PRO A 289 0.78 -25.98 -12.02
C PRO A 289 -0.48 -26.66 -11.44
N ASP A 290 -0.45 -27.99 -11.30
CA ASP A 290 -1.62 -28.79 -10.89
C ASP A 290 -2.24 -28.37 -9.55
N TYR A 291 -1.42 -27.89 -8.61
CA TYR A 291 -1.90 -27.41 -7.29
C TYR A 291 -2.71 -26.11 -7.37
N MET A 292 -2.76 -25.44 -8.53
CA MET A 292 -3.60 -24.25 -8.78
C MET A 292 -4.98 -24.62 -9.33
N LYS A 293 -5.28 -25.91 -9.48
CA LYS A 293 -6.63 -26.36 -9.84
C LYS A 293 -7.63 -25.90 -8.77
N ASN A 294 -8.75 -25.33 -9.20
CA ASN A 294 -9.79 -24.71 -8.34
C ASN A 294 -9.34 -23.45 -7.56
N VAL A 295 -8.25 -22.81 -7.99
CA VAL A 295 -7.81 -21.52 -7.45
C VAL A 295 -8.22 -20.38 -8.41
N LEU A 296 -8.94 -19.40 -7.88
CA LEU A 296 -9.22 -18.14 -8.56
C LEU A 296 -8.15 -17.12 -8.18
N VAL A 297 -7.31 -16.75 -9.14
CA VAL A 297 -6.27 -15.74 -8.90
C VAL A 297 -6.87 -14.35 -9.08
N LEU A 298 -6.88 -13.55 -8.03
CA LEU A 298 -7.20 -12.13 -8.08
C LEU A 298 -5.93 -11.33 -8.31
N THR A 299 -5.83 -10.69 -9.48
CA THR A 299 -4.67 -9.89 -9.86
C THR A 299 -5.08 -8.58 -10.55
N LEU A 300 -4.13 -7.67 -10.77
CA LEU A 300 -4.35 -6.48 -11.58
C LEU A 300 -3.88 -6.74 -13.02
N HIS A 301 -4.76 -6.49 -13.99
CA HIS A 301 -4.38 -6.63 -15.40
C HIS A 301 -3.27 -5.63 -15.74
N PRO A 302 -2.20 -6.05 -16.44
CA PRO A 302 -1.19 -5.13 -16.92
C PRO A 302 -1.80 -4.24 -17.99
N GLU A 303 -1.78 -2.92 -17.84
CA GLU A 303 -2.12 -2.07 -18.99
C GLU A 303 -1.14 -2.36 -20.13
N ASN A 304 -1.69 -2.64 -21.31
CA ASN A 304 -0.93 -2.69 -22.55
C ASN A 304 -0.24 -1.35 -22.72
N SER A 305 1.08 -1.29 -22.48
CA SER A 305 1.86 -0.16 -22.94
C SER A 305 1.71 -0.13 -24.45
N ALA A 306 0.90 0.80 -24.95
CA ALA A 306 0.77 1.07 -26.36
C ALA A 306 2.17 1.07 -26.99
N SER A 307 2.30 0.28 -28.05
CA SER A 307 3.38 0.36 -29.01
C SER A 307 3.72 1.82 -29.29
N ASN A 308 4.87 2.31 -28.80
CA ASN A 308 5.65 3.32 -29.48
C ASN A 308 7.09 3.36 -28.94
N ASN A 309 7.97 2.96 -29.85
CA ASN A 309 9.43 2.95 -29.85
C ASN A 309 10.12 4.07 -29.03
N SER A 310 10.95 3.66 -28.05
CA SER A 310 12.31 4.18 -27.76
C SER A 310 12.83 3.83 -26.35
N LEU A 311 12.03 3.21 -25.48
CA LEU A 311 12.41 2.87 -24.09
C LEU A 311 13.03 1.47 -23.93
N SER A 312 13.86 1.03 -24.88
CA SER A 312 14.37 -0.35 -24.94
C SER A 312 15.66 -0.60 -24.16
N GLN A 313 16.02 0.20 -23.14
CA GLN A 313 17.23 -0.08 -22.34
C GLN A 313 17.09 -0.03 -20.81
N ASN A 314 15.91 0.16 -20.22
CA ASN A 314 15.69 -0.03 -18.77
C ASN A 314 14.21 -0.29 -18.42
N SER A 315 13.59 -1.28 -19.07
CA SER A 315 12.13 -1.43 -19.14
C SER A 315 11.43 -2.01 -17.91
N SER A 316 12.13 -2.57 -16.92
CA SER A 316 11.45 -3.20 -15.77
C SER A 316 10.85 -2.16 -14.82
N LEU A 317 11.62 -1.14 -14.39
CA LEU A 317 11.18 -0.20 -13.36
C LEU A 317 10.14 0.83 -13.84
N VAL A 318 10.20 1.25 -15.11
CA VAL A 318 9.23 2.21 -15.68
C VAL A 318 7.90 1.53 -16.03
N SER A 319 7.93 0.27 -16.47
CA SER A 319 6.70 -0.49 -16.73
C SER A 319 5.93 -0.79 -15.44
N ILE A 320 6.63 -0.96 -14.32
CA ILE A 320 6.07 -1.10 -12.96
C ILE A 320 5.23 0.14 -12.60
N VAL A 321 5.79 1.36 -12.62
CA VAL A 321 5.09 2.56 -12.12
C VAL A 321 3.84 2.95 -12.91
N TYR A 322 3.86 2.87 -14.26
CA TYR A 322 2.67 3.19 -15.07
C TYR A 322 1.54 2.16 -14.90
N ARG A 323 1.89 0.90 -14.65
CA ARG A 323 0.96 -0.23 -14.59
C ARG A 323 0.08 -0.25 -13.34
N TYR A 324 0.48 0.44 -12.26
CA TYR A 324 -0.24 0.42 -10.97
C TYR A 324 -1.26 1.54 -10.76
N ILE A 325 -1.18 2.64 -11.52
CA ILE A 325 -2.03 3.82 -11.29
C ILE A 325 -3.47 3.60 -11.81
N TYR A 326 -3.66 2.73 -12.82
CA TYR A 326 -4.94 2.51 -13.50
C TYR A 326 -5.42 1.05 -13.56
N GLY A 327 -4.80 0.14 -12.79
CA GLY A 327 -5.09 -1.30 -12.86
C GLY A 327 -6.54 -1.67 -12.53
N HIS A 328 -7.17 -2.44 -13.42
CA HIS A 328 -8.45 -3.11 -13.17
C HIS A 328 -8.21 -4.46 -12.49
N TYR A 329 -9.01 -4.77 -11.46
CA TYR A 329 -9.02 -6.08 -10.84
C TYR A 329 -9.63 -7.11 -11.79
N CYS A 330 -8.98 -8.26 -11.93
CA CYS A 330 -9.49 -9.38 -12.71
C CYS A 330 -9.26 -10.69 -11.96
N PHE A 331 -10.17 -11.64 -12.17
CA PHE A 331 -9.95 -13.03 -11.82
C PHE A 331 -9.40 -13.78 -13.03
N LEU A 332 -8.31 -14.50 -12.85
CA LEU A 332 -7.82 -15.48 -13.80
C LEU A 332 -8.27 -16.86 -13.33
N CYS A 333 -9.08 -17.53 -14.15
CA CYS A 333 -9.35 -18.96 -14.03
C CYS A 333 -8.25 -19.68 -14.79
N GLN A 334 -7.34 -20.32 -14.07
CA GLN A 334 -6.38 -21.23 -14.67
C GLN A 334 -7.03 -22.63 -14.68
N GLY A 335 -7.48 -23.06 -15.87
CA GLY A 335 -8.19 -24.31 -16.10
C GLY A 335 -7.27 -25.46 -16.43
#